data_AF-A0A5Q8C880-F1
#
_entry.id   AF-A0A5Q8C880-F1
#
_cell.length_a   1.000
_cell.length_b   1.000
_cell.length_c   1.000
_cell.angle_alpha   90.00
_cell.angle_beta   90.00
_cell.angle_gamma   90.00
#
_symmetry.space_group_name_H-M   'P 1'
#
loop_
_entity.id
_entity.type
_entity.pdbx_description
1 polymer ?
#
loop_
_entity_poly.entity_id
_entity_poly.type
_entity_poly.pdbx_seq_one_letter_code
_entity_poly.pdbx_strand_id
1 'polypeptide(L)'
;FLVAWFALAGASTLYVGFDQCHNNPEPVVMKWGFILVTLYMGPLGLLLYVLADKEPRPGEHEAFTKPLWKQGVGSTIHCVAGDATGIILAAVVTATLGLPMWLDLIVEYLAGFAFGLFIFQSLFMKSMMGGSYWENVKKSFLPEFISMNFMMAG
;
A
#
# COMPACT_ATOMS: atom_id res chain seq x y z
N PHE A 1 -24.71 6.53 7.69
CA PHE A 1 -23.89 5.42 7.18
C PHE A 1 -22.47 5.89 6.84
N LEU A 2 -22.28 6.74 5.81
CA LEU A 2 -20.94 7.22 5.39
C LEU A 2 -20.10 7.86 6.49
N VAL A 3 -20.69 8.75 7.31
CA VAL A 3 -19.98 9.38 8.43
C VAL A 3 -19.47 8.35 9.44
N ALA A 4 -20.27 7.32 9.74
CA ALA A 4 -19.86 6.24 10.64
C ALA A 4 -18.72 5.40 10.03
N TRP A 5 -18.79 5.11 8.72
CA TRP A 5 -17.73 4.43 8.01
C TRP A 5 -16.41 5.21 8.02
N PHE A 6 -16.45 6.51 7.70
CA PHE A 6 -15.25 7.37 7.73
C PHE A 6 -14.69 7.51 9.14
N ALA A 7 -15.53 7.61 10.17
CA ALA A 7 -15.08 7.61 11.55
C ALA A 7 -14.36 6.30 11.92
N LEU A 8 -14.91 5.16 11.51
CA LEU A 8 -14.29 3.84 11.74
C LEU A 8 -12.97 3.70 10.96
N ALA A 9 -12.92 4.12 9.70
CA ALA A 9 -11.71 4.10 8.90
C ALA A 9 -10.63 4.99 9.51
N GLY A 10 -10.98 6.23 9.87
CA GLY A 10 -10.06 7.15 10.54
C GLY A 10 -9.54 6.62 11.87
N ALA A 11 -10.41 6.08 12.72
CA ALA A 11 -10.00 5.47 13.98
C ALA A 11 -9.08 4.25 13.78
N SER A 12 -9.38 3.41 12.77
CA SER A 12 -8.56 2.26 12.40
C SER A 12 -7.18 2.69 11.93
N THR A 13 -7.09 3.66 11.03
CA THR A 13 -5.82 4.20 10.53
C THR A 13 -5.00 4.85 11.64
N LEU A 14 -5.63 5.61 12.54
CA LEU A 14 -4.96 6.21 13.69
C LEU A 14 -4.38 5.14 14.62
N TYR A 15 -5.13 4.07 14.89
CA TYR A 15 -4.65 2.95 15.68
C TYR A 15 -3.44 2.27 15.04
N VAL A 16 -3.54 1.90 13.76
CA VAL A 16 -2.44 1.25 13.03
C VAL A 16 -1.21 2.15 13.01
N GLY A 17 -1.37 3.44 12.72
CA GLY A 17 -0.27 4.40 12.73
C GLY A 17 0.39 4.53 14.11
N PHE A 18 -0.40 4.61 15.18
CA PHE A 18 0.13 4.68 16.53
C PHE A 18 0.91 3.42 16.92
N ASP A 19 0.35 2.24 16.66
CA ASP A 19 0.94 0.94 16.98
C ASP A 19 2.23 0.70 16.17
N GLN A 20 2.20 1.01 14.88
CA GLN A 20 3.37 0.96 13.99
C GLN A 20 4.50 1.89 14.45
N CYS A 21 4.19 3.09 14.95
CA CYS A 21 5.20 4.03 15.41
C CYS A 21 5.85 3.63 16.74
N HIS A 22 5.12 3.00 17.66
CA HIS A 22 5.58 2.77 19.03
C HIS A 22 5.98 1.32 19.34
N ASN A 23 5.30 0.36 18.72
CA ASN A 23 5.39 -1.05 19.14
C ASN A 23 5.98 -1.96 18.07
N ASN A 24 5.89 -1.62 16.78
CA ASN A 24 6.28 -2.53 15.70
C ASN A 24 7.69 -2.24 15.14
N PRO A 25 8.62 -3.22 15.12
CA PRO A 25 9.99 -3.05 14.61
C PRO A 25 10.10 -3.14 13.07
N GLU A 26 9.03 -2.83 12.34
CA GLU A 26 8.97 -2.99 10.88
C GLU A 26 9.76 -1.89 10.13
N PRO A 27 10.32 -2.14 8.92
CA PRO A 27 10.87 -1.08 8.08
C PRO A 27 9.83 0.00 7.75
N VAL A 28 10.27 1.26 7.70
CA VAL A 28 9.42 2.45 7.47
C VAL A 28 8.50 2.31 6.26
N VAL A 29 8.98 1.67 5.20
CA VAL A 29 8.23 1.42 3.95
C VAL A 29 6.95 0.64 4.20
N MET A 30 7.04 -0.42 4.99
CA MET A 30 5.91 -1.28 5.27
C MET A 30 4.94 -0.66 6.28
N LYS A 31 5.46 0.16 7.22
CA LYS A 31 4.62 1.00 8.09
C LYS A 31 3.68 1.86 7.25
N TRP A 32 4.21 2.54 6.23
CA TRP A 32 3.39 3.33 5.31
C TRP A 32 2.43 2.46 4.51
N GLY A 33 2.86 1.27 4.07
CA GLY A 33 1.99 0.31 3.39
C GLY A 33 0.73 -0.02 4.20
N PHE A 34 0.89 -0.45 5.45
CA PHE A 34 -0.25 -0.79 6.33
C PHE A 34 -1.10 0.42 6.70
N ILE A 35 -0.51 1.59 6.92
CA ILE A 35 -1.26 2.83 7.22
C ILE A 35 -2.15 3.20 6.03
N LEU A 36 -1.60 3.18 4.81
CA LEU A 36 -2.32 3.56 3.59
C LEU A 36 -3.40 2.54 3.23
N VAL A 37 -3.10 1.24 3.25
CA VAL A 37 -4.12 0.20 3.01
C VAL A 37 -5.25 0.28 4.05
N THR A 38 -4.94 0.58 5.31
CA THR A 38 -5.96 0.82 6.34
C THR A 38 -6.76 2.08 6.07
N LEU A 39 -6.14 3.14 5.54
CA LEU A 39 -6.87 4.34 5.12
C LEU A 39 -7.87 4.04 3.98
N TYR A 40 -7.52 3.14 3.05
CA TYR A 40 -8.38 2.78 1.92
C TYR A 40 -9.50 1.81 2.29
N MET A 41 -9.18 0.80 3.10
CA MET A 41 -10.08 -0.31 3.42
C MET A 41 -10.76 -0.17 4.80
N GLY A 42 -10.34 0.80 5.61
CA GLY A 42 -10.85 1.04 6.95
C GLY A 42 -10.59 -0.15 7.90
N PRO A 43 -11.61 -0.61 8.65
CA PRO A 43 -11.47 -1.71 9.61
C PRO A 43 -10.93 -3.02 9.02
N LEU A 44 -11.14 -3.26 7.72
CA LEU A 44 -10.60 -4.45 7.05
C LEU A 44 -9.07 -4.39 6.94
N GLY A 45 -8.50 -3.20 6.69
CA GLY A 45 -7.05 -3.02 6.69
C GLY A 45 -6.44 -3.17 8.08
N LEU A 46 -7.15 -2.70 9.11
CA LEU A 46 -6.77 -2.96 10.52
C LEU A 46 -6.76 -4.46 10.84
N LEU A 47 -7.76 -5.20 10.36
CA LEU A 47 -7.83 -6.65 10.56
C LEU A 47 -6.63 -7.34 9.88
N LEU A 48 -6.33 -6.97 8.63
CA LEU A 48 -5.15 -7.48 7.91
C LEU A 48 -3.86 -7.16 8.67
N TYR A 49 -3.71 -5.94 9.17
CA TYR A 49 -2.57 -5.55 10.00
C TYR A 49 -2.41 -6.46 11.21
N VAL A 50 -3.48 -6.66 11.99
CA VAL A 50 -3.44 -7.50 13.19
C VAL A 50 -3.10 -8.96 12.90
N LEU A 51 -3.58 -9.51 11.78
CA LEU A 51 -3.37 -10.92 11.42
C LEU A 51 -2.00 -11.18 10.79
N ALA A 52 -1.52 -10.25 9.96
CA ALA A 52 -0.36 -10.47 9.11
C ALA A 52 0.92 -9.89 9.69
N ASP A 53 0.85 -8.79 10.45
CA ASP A 53 2.03 -7.97 10.73
C ASP A 53 2.21 -7.52 12.18
N LYS A 54 1.11 -7.24 12.89
CA LYS A 54 1.18 -6.74 14.26
C LYS A 54 1.98 -7.68 15.16
N GLU A 55 3.01 -7.13 15.80
CA GLU A 55 3.83 -7.86 16.76
C GLU A 55 2.99 -8.35 17.97
N PRO A 56 2.91 -9.68 18.22
CA PRO A 56 2.14 -10.21 19.34
C PRO A 56 2.76 -9.91 20.70
N ARG A 57 4.09 -9.97 20.78
CA ARG A 57 4.91 -9.68 21.95
C ARG A 57 6.26 -9.11 21.51
N PRO A 58 6.89 -8.22 22.31
CA PRO A 58 8.17 -7.61 21.94
C PRO A 58 9.24 -8.66 21.61
N GLY A 59 9.79 -8.59 20.40
CA GLY A 59 10.80 -9.51 19.88
C GLY A 59 10.25 -10.75 19.15
N GLU A 60 8.93 -10.90 19.03
CA GLU A 60 8.30 -12.02 18.31
C GLU A 60 7.87 -11.66 16.87
N HIS A 61 8.03 -10.42 16.43
CA HIS A 61 7.59 -9.96 15.10
C HIS A 61 8.10 -10.84 13.95
N GLU A 62 9.41 -11.12 13.88
CA GLU A 62 9.99 -11.95 12.81
C GLU A 62 9.45 -13.38 12.80
N ALA A 63 9.22 -13.97 13.98
CA ALA A 63 8.64 -15.29 14.10
C ALA A 63 7.16 -15.30 13.67
N PHE A 64 6.44 -14.22 13.98
CA PHE A 64 5.06 -14.03 13.62
C PHE A 64 4.85 -13.87 12.12
N THR A 65 5.72 -13.12 11.42
CA THR A 65 5.63 -12.84 9.97
C THR A 65 6.29 -13.92 9.10
N LYS A 66 6.98 -14.90 9.70
CA LYS A 66 7.63 -16.03 9.00
C LYS A 66 6.73 -16.85 8.05
N PRO A 67 5.45 -17.15 8.35
CA PRO A 67 4.60 -17.92 7.44
C PRO A 67 4.44 -17.24 6.06
N LEU A 68 4.56 -18.02 4.97
CA LEU A 68 4.56 -17.49 3.59
C LEU A 68 3.29 -16.72 3.23
N TRP A 69 2.13 -17.10 3.77
CA TRP A 69 0.89 -16.37 3.49
C TRP A 69 0.92 -14.95 4.06
N LYS A 70 1.61 -14.72 5.19
CA LYS A 70 1.77 -13.38 5.78
C LYS A 70 2.77 -12.54 5.00
N GLN A 71 3.86 -13.15 4.55
CA GLN A 71 4.80 -12.50 3.63
C GLN A 71 4.11 -12.14 2.30
N GLY A 72 3.22 -13.01 1.81
CA GLY A 72 2.36 -12.73 0.67
C GLY A 72 1.47 -11.51 0.91
N VAL A 73 0.77 -11.46 2.06
CA VAL A 73 -0.03 -10.30 2.45
C VAL A 73 0.82 -9.03 2.54
N GLY A 74 2.01 -9.08 3.15
CA GLY A 74 2.93 -7.94 3.21
C GLY A 74 3.36 -7.46 1.82
N SER A 75 3.74 -8.39 0.94
CA SER A 75 4.07 -8.10 -0.46
C SER A 75 2.90 -7.44 -1.19
N THR A 76 1.67 -7.95 -1.03
CA THR A 76 0.48 -7.38 -1.65
C THR A 76 0.18 -5.99 -1.11
N ILE A 77 0.27 -5.79 0.21
CA ILE A 77 0.02 -4.49 0.85
C ILE A 77 1.00 -3.44 0.35
N HIS A 78 2.27 -3.81 0.16
CA HIS A 78 3.27 -2.89 -0.39
C HIS A 78 2.91 -2.40 -1.80
N CYS A 79 2.48 -3.31 -2.69
CA CYS A 79 2.09 -2.92 -4.06
C CYS A 79 0.78 -2.12 -4.06
N VAL A 80 -0.26 -2.66 -3.43
CA VAL A 80 -1.59 -2.03 -3.40
C VAL A 80 -1.54 -0.64 -2.77
N ALA A 81 -0.69 -0.42 -1.76
CA ALA A 81 -0.55 0.90 -1.15
C ALA A 81 -0.12 1.97 -2.17
N GLY A 82 0.87 1.68 -3.01
CA GLY A 82 1.37 2.61 -4.02
C GLY A 82 0.38 2.83 -5.15
N ASP A 83 -0.09 1.74 -5.73
CA ASP A 83 -0.97 1.72 -6.89
C ASP A 83 -2.29 2.46 -6.54
N ALA A 84 -2.89 2.15 -5.39
CA ALA A 84 -4.15 2.77 -4.96
C ALA A 84 -3.96 4.26 -4.63
N THR A 85 -2.80 4.65 -4.09
CA THR A 85 -2.48 6.09 -3.90
C THR A 85 -2.56 6.82 -5.23
N GLY A 86 -1.90 6.30 -6.27
CA GLY A 86 -1.86 6.93 -7.59
C GLY A 86 -3.24 7.02 -8.23
N ILE A 87 -4.03 5.95 -8.16
CA ILE A 87 -5.41 5.91 -8.67
C ILE A 87 -6.29 6.93 -7.95
N ILE A 88 -6.31 6.93 -6.62
CA ILE A 88 -7.18 7.84 -5.85
C ILE A 88 -6.82 9.30 -6.14
N LEU A 89 -5.53 9.63 -6.21
CA LEU A 89 -5.08 10.98 -6.55
C LEU A 89 -5.49 11.38 -7.97
N ALA A 90 -5.32 10.48 -8.94
CA ALA A 90 -5.76 10.71 -10.32
C ALA A 90 -7.27 10.93 -10.38
N ALA A 91 -8.06 10.03 -9.80
CA ALA A 91 -9.52 10.07 -9.77
C ALA A 91 -10.04 11.39 -9.20
N VAL A 92 -9.42 11.90 -8.12
CA VAL A 92 -9.78 13.21 -7.56
C VAL A 92 -9.53 14.32 -8.58
N VAL A 93 -8.37 14.35 -9.24
CA VAL A 93 -8.01 15.39 -10.22
C VAL A 93 -8.93 15.32 -11.43
N THR A 94 -9.07 14.16 -12.07
CA THR A 94 -9.87 13.96 -13.27
C THR A 94 -11.35 14.22 -13.03
N ALA A 95 -11.88 13.83 -11.86
CA ALA A 95 -13.25 14.15 -11.45
C ALA A 95 -13.45 15.65 -11.27
N THR A 96 -12.49 16.38 -10.67
CA THR A 96 -12.59 17.85 -10.58
C THR A 96 -12.54 18.56 -11.93
N LEU A 97 -11.87 17.96 -12.93
CA LEU A 97 -11.79 18.48 -14.28
C LEU A 97 -12.97 18.07 -15.18
N GLY A 98 -13.84 17.15 -14.71
CA GLY A 98 -14.99 16.67 -15.46
C GLY A 98 -14.61 15.90 -16.73
N LEU A 99 -13.48 15.18 -16.71
CA LEU A 99 -13.03 14.40 -17.86
C LEU A 99 -13.99 13.24 -18.17
N PRO A 100 -14.08 12.80 -19.43
CA PRO A 100 -14.86 11.63 -19.78
C PRO A 100 -14.24 10.36 -19.17
N MET A 101 -15.09 9.43 -18.73
CA MET A 101 -14.71 8.21 -18.00
C MET A 101 -13.61 7.36 -18.67
N TRP A 102 -13.52 7.33 -20.00
CA TRP A 102 -12.45 6.59 -20.69
C TRP A 102 -11.07 7.22 -20.52
N LEU A 103 -10.99 8.56 -20.44
CA LEU A 103 -9.74 9.27 -20.11
C LEU A 103 -9.42 9.12 -18.64
N ASP A 104 -10.44 9.16 -17.79
CA ASP A 104 -10.32 8.95 -16.34
C ASP A 104 -9.59 7.64 -16.03
N LEU A 105 -10.09 6.52 -16.58
CA LEU A 105 -9.49 5.19 -16.42
C LEU A 105 -8.04 5.11 -16.93
N ILE A 106 -7.71 5.78 -18.03
CA ILE A 106 -6.34 5.81 -18.55
C ILE A 106 -5.41 6.56 -17.59
N VAL A 107 -5.86 7.71 -17.08
CA VAL A 107 -5.08 8.54 -16.16
C VAL A 107 -4.90 7.84 -14.82
N GLU A 108 -5.96 7.23 -14.28
CA GLU A 108 -5.90 6.38 -13.09
C GLU A 108 -4.91 5.23 -13.27
N TYR A 109 -4.95 4.53 -14.41
CA TYR A 109 -4.01 3.44 -14.70
C TYR A 109 -2.56 3.93 -14.69
N LEU A 110 -2.28 4.99 -15.44
CA LEU A 110 -0.92 5.51 -15.57
C LEU A 110 -0.40 6.09 -14.25
N ALA A 111 -1.26 6.74 -13.49
CA ALA A 111 -0.91 7.30 -12.18
C ALA A 111 -0.67 6.20 -11.15
N GLY A 112 -1.53 5.19 -11.07
CA GLY A 112 -1.35 4.02 -10.21
C GLY A 112 -0.01 3.34 -10.47
N PHE A 113 0.22 2.96 -11.72
CA PHE A 113 1.49 2.35 -12.15
C PHE A 113 2.71 3.23 -11.87
N ALA A 114 2.61 4.55 -12.11
CA ALA A 114 3.72 5.46 -11.86
C ALA A 114 4.03 5.61 -10.37
N PHE A 115 3.01 5.70 -9.50
CA PHE A 115 3.19 5.79 -8.06
C PHE A 115 3.75 4.49 -7.48
N GLY A 116 3.21 3.34 -7.88
CA GLY A 116 3.72 2.04 -7.49
C GLY A 116 5.18 1.85 -7.92
N LEU A 117 5.50 2.08 -9.20
CA LEU A 117 6.85 1.91 -9.74
C LEU A 117 7.88 2.88 -9.13
N PHE A 118 7.60 4.18 -9.18
CA PHE A 118 8.62 5.21 -8.90
C PHE A 118 8.73 5.57 -7.42
N ILE A 119 7.65 5.45 -6.65
CA ILE A 119 7.63 5.85 -5.24
C ILE A 119 7.75 4.62 -4.34
N PHE A 120 6.88 3.63 -4.50
CA PHE A 120 6.84 2.49 -3.58
C PHE A 120 7.92 1.45 -3.89
N GLN A 121 8.00 0.99 -5.13
CA GLN A 121 8.97 -0.03 -5.52
C GLN A 121 10.39 0.55 -5.53
N SER A 122 10.67 1.56 -6.36
CA SER A 122 12.05 1.96 -6.63
C SER A 122 12.67 2.93 -5.60
N LEU A 123 11.88 3.84 -5.02
CA LEU A 123 12.36 4.77 -4.00
C LEU A 123 12.32 4.14 -2.61
N PHE A 124 11.17 3.61 -2.19
CA PHE A 124 11.04 3.05 -0.84
C PHE A 124 11.76 1.71 -0.67
N MET A 125 11.79 0.81 -1.67
CA MET A 125 12.60 -0.42 -1.54
C MET A 125 14.09 -0.23 -1.84
N LYS A 126 14.57 1.00 -2.06
CA LYS A 126 15.99 1.26 -2.36
C LYS A 126 16.95 0.73 -1.29
N SER A 127 16.60 0.89 -0.01
CA SER A 127 17.42 0.40 1.10
C SER A 127 17.31 -1.11 1.31
N MET A 128 16.25 -1.77 0.81
CA MET A 128 16.02 -3.20 0.98
C MET A 128 16.57 -4.03 -0.19
N MET A 129 16.40 -3.57 -1.43
CA MET A 129 16.85 -4.29 -2.64
C MET A 129 18.35 -4.17 -2.89
N GLY A 130 18.98 -3.08 -2.41
CA GLY A 130 20.36 -2.73 -2.72
C GLY A 130 20.56 -2.31 -4.18
N GLY A 131 21.51 -1.41 -4.42
CA GLY A 131 21.86 -0.94 -5.77
C GLY A 131 21.37 0.47 -6.11
N SER A 132 21.41 0.80 -7.40
CA SER A 132 21.03 2.13 -7.90
C SER A 132 19.52 2.24 -8.12
N TYR A 133 18.97 3.45 -8.02
CA TYR A 133 17.53 3.70 -8.25
C TYR A 133 17.04 3.13 -9.60
N TRP A 134 17.81 3.35 -10.67
CA TRP A 134 17.49 2.87 -12.01
C TRP A 134 17.54 1.35 -12.15
N GLU A 135 18.37 0.68 -11.37
CA GLU A 135 18.42 -0.77 -11.34
C GLU A 135 17.16 -1.34 -10.68
N ASN A 136 16.69 -0.71 -9.60
CA ASN A 136 15.44 -1.10 -8.95
C ASN A 136 14.24 -0.89 -9.86
N VAL A 137 14.13 0.26 -10.55
CA VAL A 137 13.07 0.50 -11.54
C VAL A 137 13.01 -0.62 -12.57
N LYS A 138 14.16 -1.05 -13.11
CA LYS A 138 14.20 -2.13 -14.11
C LYS A 138 13.77 -3.48 -13.54
N LYS A 139 14.16 -3.77 -12.29
CA LYS A 139 13.80 -5.03 -11.61
C LYS A 139 12.32 -5.07 -11.21
N SER A 140 11.75 -3.94 -10.79
CA SER A 140 10.37 -3.85 -10.31
C SER A 140 9.34 -3.59 -11.41
N PHE A 141 9.76 -3.19 -12.62
CA PHE A 141 8.84 -2.88 -13.71
C PHE A 141 7.86 -4.02 -14.04
N LEU A 142 8.37 -5.25 -14.20
CA LEU A 142 7.51 -6.39 -14.54
C LEU A 142 6.59 -6.80 -13.37
N PRO A 143 7.08 -6.95 -12.12
CA PRO A 143 6.20 -7.16 -10.97
C PRO A 143 5.10 -6.10 -10.83
N GLU A 144 5.45 -4.84 -10.99
CA GLU A 144 4.53 -3.69 -10.91
C GLU A 144 3.49 -3.72 -12.05
N PHE A 145 3.93 -4.04 -13.26
CA PHE A 145 3.04 -4.16 -14.40
C PHE A 145 2.00 -5.26 -14.16
N ILE A 146 2.42 -6.39 -13.62
CA ILE A 146 1.51 -7.47 -13.24
C ILE A 146 0.57 -7.01 -12.13
N SER A 147 1.09 -6.40 -11.05
CA SER A 147 0.30 -5.86 -9.94
C SER A 147 -0.84 -4.97 -10.42
N MET A 148 -0.51 -3.94 -11.20
CA MET A 148 -1.47 -2.96 -11.66
C MET A 148 -2.55 -3.55 -12.57
N ASN A 149 -2.18 -4.52 -13.42
CA ASN A 149 -3.17 -5.22 -14.25
C ASN A 149 -4.15 -6.04 -13.39
N PHE A 150 -3.66 -6.75 -12.37
CA PHE A 150 -4.53 -7.48 -11.45
C PHE A 150 -5.42 -6.55 -10.65
N MET A 151 -4.89 -5.42 -10.19
CA MET A 151 -5.68 -4.46 -9.43
C MET A 151 -6.80 -3.83 -10.27
N MET A 152 -6.53 -3.50 -11.53
CA MET A 152 -7.57 -2.97 -12.43
C MET A 152 -8.56 -4.03 -12.92
N ALA A 153 -8.19 -5.31 -12.85
CA ALA A 153 -9.09 -6.42 -13.18
C ALA A 153 -10.10 -6.73 -12.04
N GLY A 154 -9.76 -6.40 -10.79
CA GLY A 154 -10.60 -6.62 -9.61
C GLY A 154 -10.18 -7.85 -8.80
#